data_AF-A0A1P9WWH0-F1
#
_entry.id   AF-A0A1P9WWH0-F1
#
_cell.length_a   1.000
_cell.length_b   1.000
_cell.length_c   1.000
_cell.angle_alpha   90.00
_cell.angle_beta   90.00
_cell.angle_gamma   90.00
#
_symmetry.space_group_name_H-M   'P 1'
#
loop_
_entity.id
_entity.type
_entity.pdbx_description
1 polymer ?
#
loop_
_entity_poly.entity_id
_entity_poly.type
_entity_poly.pdbx_seq_one_letter_code
_entity_poly.pdbx_strand_id
1 'polypeptide(L)'
;MNIGDRVRMLRAKEQGVVSRFLPGNIVEIEIEDGFRIPVMRSELVVVSPLEAERLLKTDAYAPQKTTTPGNTTTGASTPGQILANQGIYLGFVSVNDREYSLHVVNNTDWEFPYTIGEESAAPTGGVQFRGLHSGVLKAKSQQKLNDHYTHATFENWPTFVVQGLWFRPGKSNLRPPFVKRFRARAASFFKEKVTVPILNQPGFLTQLDADNVEGNVQPVPTSNRAAQTRPQPIRPDELKAEMLKPKSDVSPISVERPSSVVDLHIEALLPGDLRQRTPADLLKVQLDTFEKALENAIASGMSDITFIHGVGSGALRQELHKRLGQHPNVRFFEDAQKQKFGYGATKVTIK
;
A
#
# COMPACT_ATOMS: atom_id res chain seq x y z
N MET A 1 18.88 4.16 -36.01
CA MET A 1 20.14 4.62 -35.42
C MET A 1 20.20 6.13 -35.54
N ASN A 2 19.87 6.79 -34.43
CA ASN A 2 19.83 8.22 -34.23
C ASN A 2 20.86 8.62 -33.17
N ILE A 3 21.16 9.92 -33.08
CA ILE A 3 21.96 10.46 -31.97
C ILE A 3 21.22 10.17 -30.66
N GLY A 4 21.91 9.58 -29.68
CA GLY A 4 21.32 9.12 -28.42
C GLY A 4 20.92 7.64 -28.37
N ASP A 5 20.94 6.90 -29.49
CA ASP A 5 20.69 5.46 -29.48
C ASP A 5 21.86 4.71 -28.82
N ARG A 6 21.54 3.72 -27.97
CA ARG A 6 22.55 2.78 -27.45
C ARG A 6 22.91 1.78 -28.53
N VAL A 7 24.19 1.65 -28.81
CA VAL A 7 24.74 0.78 -29.85
C VAL A 7 25.77 -0.17 -29.26
N ARG A 8 25.83 -1.38 -29.81
CA ARG A 8 26.84 -2.39 -29.50
C ARG A 8 27.73 -2.59 -30.72
N MET A 9 29.04 -2.67 -30.49
CA MET A 9 29.97 -2.99 -31.57
C MET A 9 29.90 -4.46 -31.95
N LEU A 10 30.04 -4.76 -33.24
CA LEU A 10 29.92 -6.13 -33.77
C LEU A 10 31.17 -6.98 -33.50
N ARG A 11 32.33 -6.32 -33.38
CA ARG A 11 33.65 -6.95 -33.21
C ARG A 11 34.31 -6.70 -31.84
N ALA A 12 33.73 -5.82 -31.04
CA ALA A 12 34.22 -5.46 -29.71
C ALA A 12 33.12 -5.63 -28.66
N LYS A 13 33.50 -5.91 -27.41
CA LYS A 13 32.55 -6.14 -26.30
C LYS A 13 31.95 -4.85 -25.75
N GLU A 14 32.46 -3.70 -26.16
CA GLU A 14 32.06 -2.41 -25.62
C GLU A 14 30.73 -1.95 -26.23
N GLN A 15 29.99 -1.19 -25.43
CA GLN A 15 28.72 -0.57 -25.77
C GLN A 15 28.87 0.93 -25.59
N GLY A 16 28.19 1.70 -26.44
CA GLY A 16 28.27 3.15 -26.40
C GLY A 16 26.97 3.80 -26.83
N VAL A 17 26.92 5.12 -26.71
CA VAL A 17 25.81 5.94 -27.18
C VAL A 17 26.28 6.76 -28.37
N VAL A 18 25.47 6.84 -29.42
CA VAL A 18 25.80 7.64 -30.60
C VAL A 18 25.82 9.13 -30.23
N SER A 19 26.98 9.76 -30.30
CA SER A 19 27.15 11.20 -30.01
C SER A 19 26.94 12.06 -31.27
N ARG A 20 27.47 11.62 -32.42
CA ARG A 20 27.43 12.40 -33.66
C ARG A 20 27.67 11.56 -34.92
N PHE A 21 27.18 12.04 -36.06
CA PHE A 21 27.48 11.49 -37.38
C PHE A 21 28.62 12.28 -38.06
N LEU A 22 29.58 11.55 -38.63
CA LEU A 22 30.71 12.08 -39.38
C LEU A 22 30.54 11.80 -40.89
N PRO A 23 31.19 12.59 -41.78
CA PRO A 23 31.25 12.29 -43.21
C PRO A 23 31.91 10.93 -43.46
N GLY A 24 31.49 10.22 -44.52
CA GLY A 24 32.10 8.93 -44.88
C GLY A 24 31.54 7.72 -44.12
N ASN A 25 30.28 7.78 -43.66
CA ASN A 25 29.59 6.68 -42.99
C ASN A 25 30.21 6.27 -41.63
N ILE A 26 30.92 7.20 -41.00
CA ILE A 26 31.52 7.06 -39.68
C ILE A 26 30.57 7.65 -38.63
N VAL A 27 30.49 7.01 -37.47
CA VAL A 27 29.66 7.39 -36.34
C VAL A 27 30.55 7.52 -35.11
N GLU A 28 30.43 8.62 -34.40
CA GLU A 28 31.12 8.82 -33.14
C GLU A 28 30.28 8.22 -32.01
N ILE A 29 30.87 7.32 -31.24
CA ILE A 29 30.24 6.70 -30.07
C ILE A 29 30.96 7.14 -28.80
N GLU A 30 30.20 7.43 -27.75
CA GLU A 30 30.70 7.67 -26.40
C GLU A 30 30.51 6.38 -25.58
N ILE A 31 31.62 5.77 -25.13
CA ILE A 31 31.60 4.56 -24.30
C ILE A 31 31.41 4.92 -22.81
N GLU A 32 31.11 3.93 -21.96
CA GLU A 32 30.84 4.14 -20.51
C GLU A 32 31.98 4.85 -19.77
N ASP A 33 33.23 4.70 -20.24
CA ASP A 33 34.41 5.36 -19.70
C ASP A 33 34.58 6.83 -20.15
N GLY A 34 33.61 7.38 -20.90
CA GLY A 34 33.60 8.79 -21.35
C GLY A 34 34.50 9.10 -22.55
N PHE A 35 35.13 8.08 -23.15
CA PHE A 35 35.94 8.23 -24.37
C PHE A 35 35.06 8.24 -25.63
N ARG A 36 35.46 9.04 -26.62
CA ARG A 36 34.77 9.15 -27.91
C ARG A 36 35.58 8.49 -29.00
N ILE A 37 35.00 7.47 -29.63
CA ILE A 37 35.67 6.66 -30.65
C ILE A 37 34.90 6.76 -31.97
N PRO A 38 35.56 7.14 -33.08
CA PRO A 38 34.95 7.08 -34.40
C PRO A 38 34.95 5.64 -34.90
N VAL A 39 33.76 5.10 -35.16
CA VAL A 39 33.55 3.72 -35.64
C VAL A 39 32.69 3.72 -36.90
N MET A 40 32.88 2.73 -37.76
CA MET A 40 32.08 2.61 -38.99
C MET A 40 30.63 2.24 -38.65
N ARG A 41 29.66 2.87 -39.33
CA ARG A 41 28.23 2.56 -39.14
C ARG A 41 27.92 1.07 -39.34
N SER A 42 28.65 0.38 -40.23
CA SER A 42 28.50 -1.06 -40.50
C SER A 42 28.95 -1.96 -39.34
N GLU A 43 29.71 -1.42 -38.38
CA GLU A 43 30.21 -2.17 -37.22
C GLU A 43 29.36 -1.95 -35.97
N LEU A 44 28.24 -1.22 -36.09
CA LEU A 44 27.33 -0.89 -34.99
C LEU A 44 25.96 -1.57 -35.17
N VAL A 45 25.46 -2.11 -34.07
CA VAL A 45 24.10 -2.65 -33.95
C VAL A 45 23.36 -1.86 -32.89
N VAL A 46 22.15 -1.38 -33.23
CA VAL A 46 21.29 -0.67 -32.27
C VAL A 46 20.75 -1.67 -31.27
N VAL A 47 20.97 -1.40 -29.98
CA VAL A 47 20.42 -2.23 -28.89
C VAL A 47 19.09 -1.63 -28.48
N SER A 48 17.99 -2.24 -28.91
CA SER A 48 16.67 -1.87 -28.42
C SER A 48 16.48 -2.41 -26.99
N PRO A 49 15.94 -1.62 -26.05
CA PRO A 49 15.59 -2.12 -24.71
C PRO A 49 14.67 -3.35 -24.72
N LEU A 50 13.92 -3.58 -25.82
CA LEU A 50 13.04 -4.73 -26.00
C LEU A 50 13.74 -6.01 -26.53
N GLU A 51 14.99 -5.95 -27.02
CA GLU A 51 15.68 -7.15 -27.54
C GLU A 51 16.20 -8.07 -26.44
N ALA A 52 16.53 -7.53 -25.28
CA ALA A 52 16.98 -8.31 -24.12
C ALA A 52 15.90 -9.30 -23.63
N GLU A 53 14.62 -9.00 -23.86
CA GLU A 53 13.49 -9.86 -23.46
C GLU A 53 13.11 -10.90 -24.52
N ARG A 54 13.50 -10.71 -25.79
CA ARG A 54 13.07 -11.59 -26.91
C ARG A 54 14.11 -12.61 -27.36
N LEU A 55 15.40 -12.37 -27.13
CA LEU A 55 16.47 -13.23 -27.65
C LEU A 55 16.91 -14.35 -26.68
N LEU A 56 16.39 -14.37 -25.43
CA LEU A 56 16.68 -15.42 -24.43
C LEU A 56 15.64 -16.55 -24.41
N LYS A 57 14.69 -16.59 -25.34
CA LYS A 57 13.76 -17.73 -25.52
C LYS A 57 14.07 -18.47 -26.80
N THR A 58 15.07 -19.34 -26.74
CA THR A 58 15.14 -20.50 -27.63
C THR A 58 14.31 -21.61 -27.00
N ASP A 59 13.13 -21.87 -27.58
CA ASP A 59 12.35 -23.06 -27.30
C ASP A 59 13.13 -24.29 -27.82
N ALA A 60 13.49 -25.18 -26.90
CA ALA A 60 13.86 -26.56 -27.21
C ALA A 60 13.13 -27.48 -26.22
N TYR A 61 12.22 -28.26 -26.78
CA TYR A 61 11.43 -29.31 -26.15
C TYR A 61 12.34 -30.37 -25.51
N ALA A 62 12.21 -30.62 -24.20
CA ALA A 62 12.71 -31.84 -23.55
C ALA A 62 11.74 -32.28 -22.44
N PRO A 63 11.32 -33.56 -22.41
CA PRO A 63 10.29 -34.04 -21.49
C PRO A 63 10.84 -34.31 -20.08
N GLN A 64 9.99 -33.99 -19.10
CA GLN A 64 9.81 -34.58 -17.76
C GLN A 64 10.96 -35.39 -17.13
N LYS A 65 11.48 -34.89 -16.01
CA LYS A 65 12.04 -35.73 -14.93
C LYS A 65 11.33 -35.41 -13.61
N THR A 66 10.60 -36.39 -13.11
CA THR A 66 10.23 -36.56 -11.71
C THR A 66 11.49 -36.66 -10.84
N THR A 67 11.57 -35.87 -9.77
CA THR A 67 12.46 -36.13 -8.64
C THR A 67 11.71 -35.91 -7.33
N THR A 68 11.60 -37.01 -6.59
CA THR A 68 11.17 -37.20 -5.20
C THR A 68 11.89 -36.25 -4.23
N PRO A 69 11.32 -35.92 -3.04
CA PRO A 69 11.85 -34.90 -2.15
C PRO A 69 13.13 -35.37 -1.45
N GLY A 70 14.22 -34.63 -1.66
CA GLY A 70 15.46 -34.74 -0.90
C GLY A 70 15.53 -33.65 0.16
N ASN A 71 15.43 -34.04 1.42
CA ASN A 71 15.67 -33.20 2.58
C ASN A 71 17.19 -33.00 2.75
N THR A 72 17.66 -31.76 2.67
CA THR A 72 18.96 -31.36 3.24
C THR A 72 18.88 -29.93 3.76
N THR A 73 18.59 -29.85 5.05
CA THR A 73 18.91 -28.76 5.96
C THR A 73 20.38 -28.34 5.88
N THR A 74 20.61 -27.04 5.66
CA THR A 74 21.35 -26.08 6.53
C THR A 74 22.34 -25.18 5.78
N GLY A 75 21.99 -23.90 5.74
CA GLY A 75 22.87 -22.76 5.53
C GLY A 75 22.32 -21.62 6.38
N ALA A 76 23.01 -21.32 7.47
CA ALA A 76 22.55 -20.52 8.60
C ALA A 76 22.12 -19.10 8.22
N SER A 77 20.85 -18.76 8.47
CA SER A 77 20.41 -17.38 8.63
C SER A 77 20.74 -16.95 10.05
N THR A 78 21.61 -15.95 10.17
CA THR A 78 21.89 -15.22 11.41
C THR A 78 20.58 -14.82 12.12
N PRO A 79 20.45 -15.03 13.44
CA PRO A 79 19.25 -14.67 14.17
C PRO A 79 19.26 -13.16 14.44
N GLY A 80 18.47 -12.41 13.69
CA GLY A 80 18.31 -10.97 13.92
C GLY A 80 17.87 -10.15 12.71
N GLN A 81 16.80 -10.53 12.01
CA GLN A 81 15.88 -9.57 11.37
C GLN A 81 14.65 -10.31 10.84
N ILE A 82 13.56 -10.26 11.59
CA ILE A 82 12.24 -10.41 10.99
C ILE A 82 11.97 -9.05 10.35
N LEU A 83 12.23 -8.88 9.05
CA LEU A 83 11.67 -7.75 8.30
C LEU A 83 10.56 -8.28 7.40
N ALA A 84 9.33 -7.99 7.80
CA ALA A 84 8.10 -8.17 7.04
C ALA A 84 8.05 -7.26 5.79
N ASN A 85 9.08 -7.27 4.96
CA ASN A 85 9.23 -6.36 3.82
C ASN A 85 8.42 -6.78 2.59
N GLN A 86 7.27 -7.44 2.75
CA GLN A 86 6.43 -7.79 1.62
C GLN A 86 5.41 -6.68 1.39
N GLY A 87 5.48 -6.00 0.25
CA GLY A 87 4.50 -4.99 -0.11
C GLY A 87 4.90 -4.04 -1.24
N ILE A 88 4.08 -2.99 -1.41
CA ILE A 88 4.32 -1.86 -2.31
C ILE A 88 4.75 -0.66 -1.46
N TYR A 89 5.86 -0.04 -1.82
CA TYR A 89 6.46 1.05 -1.06
C TYR A 89 6.73 2.29 -1.91
N LEU A 90 6.72 3.45 -1.28
CA LEU A 90 7.42 4.64 -1.77
C LEU A 90 8.76 4.78 -1.06
N GLY A 91 9.83 4.82 -1.84
CA GLY A 91 11.19 5.04 -1.38
C GLY A 91 11.69 6.41 -1.80
N PHE A 92 12.19 7.20 -0.86
CA PHE A 92 12.83 8.49 -1.11
C PHE A 92 14.32 8.33 -0.84
N VAL A 93 15.10 8.32 -1.91
CA VAL A 93 16.54 8.06 -1.87
C VAL A 93 17.29 9.38 -2.09
N SER A 94 18.21 9.71 -1.20
CA SER A 94 19.02 10.92 -1.31
C SER A 94 19.90 10.86 -2.56
N VAL A 95 19.73 11.83 -3.45
CA VAL A 95 20.62 12.04 -4.61
C VAL A 95 21.82 12.87 -4.19
N ASN A 96 21.61 13.83 -3.29
CA ASN A 96 22.61 14.64 -2.62
C ASN A 96 22.09 15.03 -1.22
N ASP A 97 22.80 15.91 -0.52
CA ASP A 97 22.44 16.34 0.83
C ASP A 97 21.12 17.15 0.91
N ARG A 98 20.59 17.59 -0.23
CA ARG A 98 19.42 18.48 -0.32
C ARG A 98 18.24 17.89 -1.07
N GLU A 99 18.45 16.85 -1.88
CA GLU A 99 17.47 16.37 -2.85
C GLU A 99 17.24 14.87 -2.73
N TYR A 100 15.97 14.49 -2.86
CA TYR A 100 15.51 13.11 -2.85
C TYR A 100 14.91 12.76 -4.19
N SER A 101 15.17 11.54 -4.65
CA SER A 101 14.49 10.94 -5.80
C SER A 101 13.45 9.94 -5.32
N LEU A 102 12.26 10.04 -5.90
CA LEU A 102 11.14 9.16 -5.57
C LEU A 102 11.25 7.86 -6.36
N HIS A 103 10.99 6.75 -5.68
CA HIS A 103 10.93 5.41 -6.26
C HIS A 103 9.66 4.70 -5.81
N VAL A 104 8.98 4.03 -6.74
CA VAL A 104 7.94 3.07 -6.41
C VAL A 104 8.57 1.69 -6.40
N VAL A 105 8.45 0.98 -5.28
CA VAL A 105 9.14 -0.29 -5.05
C VAL A 105 8.11 -1.39 -4.85
N ASN A 106 8.17 -2.42 -5.69
CA ASN A 106 7.35 -3.61 -5.56
C ASN A 106 8.19 -4.76 -5.03
N ASN A 107 8.11 -4.99 -3.71
CA ASN A 107 8.74 -6.15 -3.09
C ASN A 107 7.78 -7.35 -2.96
N THR A 108 6.73 -7.39 -3.78
CA THR A 108 5.82 -8.53 -3.89
C THR A 108 6.18 -9.41 -5.08
N ASP A 109 5.50 -10.56 -5.17
CA ASP A 109 5.61 -11.49 -6.30
C ASP A 109 4.54 -11.23 -7.38
N TRP A 110 3.80 -10.12 -7.26
CA TRP A 110 2.75 -9.74 -8.20
C TRP A 110 3.28 -8.72 -9.19
N GLU A 111 2.76 -8.75 -10.41
CA GLU A 111 2.85 -7.59 -11.30
C GLU A 111 1.82 -6.55 -10.86
N PHE A 112 2.23 -5.29 -10.96
CA PHE A 112 1.45 -4.17 -10.49
C PHE A 112 1.36 -3.10 -11.58
N PRO A 113 0.39 -3.21 -12.52
CA PRO A 113 0.02 -2.11 -13.40
C PRO A 113 -0.45 -0.91 -12.58
N TYR A 114 0.15 0.26 -12.80
CA TYR A 114 -0.04 1.41 -11.92
C TYR A 114 0.06 2.76 -12.63
N THR A 115 -0.49 3.76 -11.96
CA THR A 115 -0.25 5.18 -12.19
C THR A 115 0.24 5.82 -10.90
N ILE A 116 1.11 6.80 -11.02
CA ILE A 116 1.54 7.66 -9.91
C ILE A 116 1.44 9.11 -10.32
N GLY A 117 0.94 9.94 -9.42
CA GLY A 117 0.84 11.38 -9.61
C GLY A 117 0.88 12.15 -8.31
N GLU A 118 0.72 13.45 -8.43
CA GLU A 118 0.81 14.42 -7.34
C GLU A 118 -0.47 15.24 -7.27
N GLU A 119 -1.04 15.34 -6.07
CA GLU A 119 -2.11 16.27 -5.73
C GLU A 119 -1.52 17.47 -4.97
N SER A 120 -1.73 18.68 -5.48
CA SER A 120 -1.35 19.95 -4.86
C SER A 120 -2.51 20.94 -4.87
N ALA A 121 -2.40 22.00 -4.06
CA ALA A 121 -3.42 23.06 -4.04
C ALA A 121 -3.36 23.89 -5.33
N ALA A 122 -4.52 24.10 -5.97
CA ALA A 122 -4.62 24.95 -7.14
C ALA A 122 -4.45 26.43 -6.79
N PRO A 123 -3.79 27.24 -7.63
CA PRO A 123 -3.74 28.70 -7.45
C PRO A 123 -5.13 29.35 -7.42
N THR A 124 -6.11 28.75 -8.12
CA THR A 124 -7.50 29.23 -8.25
C THR A 124 -8.44 28.63 -7.21
N GLY A 125 -7.92 27.92 -6.21
CA GLY A 125 -8.71 27.12 -5.28
C GLY A 125 -9.06 25.74 -5.85
N GLY A 126 -9.06 24.71 -4.99
CA GLY A 126 -9.25 23.31 -5.37
C GLY A 126 -7.97 22.49 -5.36
N VAL A 127 -8.05 21.25 -5.87
CA VAL A 127 -6.93 20.31 -5.97
C VAL A 127 -6.54 20.15 -7.43
N GLN A 128 -5.25 20.33 -7.75
CA GLN A 128 -4.71 19.97 -9.07
C GLN A 128 -4.00 18.64 -8.97
N PHE A 129 -4.22 17.80 -9.98
CA PHE A 129 -3.55 16.51 -10.11
C PHE A 129 -2.59 16.56 -11.30
N ARG A 130 -1.33 16.18 -11.07
CA ARG A 130 -0.31 16.01 -12.10
C ARG A 130 0.15 14.55 -12.15
N GLY A 131 -0.02 13.88 -13.29
CA GLY A 131 0.54 12.55 -13.48
C GLY A 131 2.07 12.60 -13.59
N LEU A 132 2.76 11.73 -12.85
CA LEU A 132 4.23 11.60 -12.88
C LEU A 132 4.67 10.46 -13.79
N HIS A 133 4.04 9.29 -13.65
CA HIS A 133 4.40 8.10 -14.41
C HIS A 133 3.25 7.08 -14.44
N SER A 134 3.25 6.21 -15.44
CA SER A 134 2.37 5.04 -15.52
C SER A 134 3.11 3.87 -16.15
N GLY A 135 2.84 2.66 -15.69
CA GLY A 135 3.45 1.47 -16.30
C GLY A 135 3.08 0.19 -15.57
N VAL A 136 3.85 -0.87 -15.80
CA VAL A 136 3.72 -2.14 -15.09
C VAL A 136 4.95 -2.35 -14.24
N LEU A 137 4.77 -2.36 -12.93
CA LEU A 137 5.85 -2.63 -11.98
C LEU A 137 5.93 -4.14 -11.74
N LYS A 138 6.97 -4.78 -12.30
CA LYS A 138 7.18 -6.23 -12.20
C LYS A 138 7.39 -6.66 -10.74
N ALA A 139 7.20 -7.95 -10.47
CA ALA A 139 7.58 -8.56 -9.21
C ALA A 139 9.05 -8.26 -8.89
N LYS A 140 9.34 -7.97 -7.62
CA LYS A 140 10.70 -7.69 -7.13
C LYS A 140 11.45 -6.62 -7.93
N SER A 141 10.73 -5.57 -8.37
CA SER A 141 11.29 -4.49 -9.16
C SER A 141 10.95 -3.11 -8.60
N GLN A 142 11.61 -2.09 -9.14
CA GLN A 142 11.44 -0.71 -8.73
C GLN A 142 11.35 0.19 -9.96
N GLN A 143 10.66 1.32 -9.83
CA GLN A 143 10.69 2.39 -10.81
C GLN A 143 11.13 3.70 -10.15
N LYS A 144 12.22 4.28 -10.67
CA LYS A 144 12.65 5.65 -10.35
C LYS A 144 11.80 6.66 -11.11
N LEU A 145 11.40 7.72 -10.42
CA LEU A 145 10.73 8.89 -10.99
C LEU A 145 11.77 9.95 -11.35
N ASN A 146 11.44 10.79 -12.35
CA ASN A 146 12.38 11.78 -12.88
C ASN A 146 12.51 13.01 -11.96
N ASP A 147 11.47 13.30 -11.17
CA ASP A 147 11.39 14.50 -10.37
C ASP A 147 12.19 14.38 -9.07
N HIS A 148 12.80 15.49 -8.68
CA HIS A 148 13.61 15.61 -7.48
C HIS A 148 12.88 16.49 -6.46
N TYR A 149 12.87 16.03 -5.21
CA TYR A 149 12.20 16.71 -4.12
C TYR A 149 13.22 17.28 -3.15
N THR A 150 13.22 18.61 -3.01
CA THR A 150 14.20 19.30 -2.18
C THR A 150 13.75 19.31 -0.72
N HIS A 151 14.68 19.10 0.20
CA HIS A 151 14.44 19.18 1.64
C HIS A 151 13.94 20.57 2.06
N ALA A 152 14.45 21.64 1.43
CA ALA A 152 14.07 23.02 1.74
C ALA A 152 12.58 23.32 1.46
N THR A 153 11.95 22.59 0.53
CA THR A 153 10.54 22.77 0.17
C THR A 153 9.64 21.69 0.74
N PHE A 154 10.11 20.92 1.73
CA PHE A 154 9.41 19.77 2.28
C PHE A 154 7.96 20.08 2.72
N GLU A 155 7.71 21.22 3.34
CA GLU A 155 6.36 21.64 3.76
C GLU A 155 5.38 21.78 2.59
N ASN A 156 5.91 22.08 1.41
CA ASN A 156 5.17 22.26 0.16
C ASN A 156 5.15 21.00 -0.70
N TRP A 157 5.67 19.86 -0.22
CA TRP A 157 5.62 18.62 -0.99
C TRP A 157 4.17 18.21 -1.28
N PRO A 158 3.90 17.69 -2.48
CA PRO A 158 2.57 17.28 -2.89
C PRO A 158 2.13 16.03 -2.14
N THR A 159 0.85 15.71 -2.26
CA THR A 159 0.33 14.39 -1.88
C THR A 159 0.55 13.43 -3.04
N PHE A 160 1.33 12.38 -2.81
CA PHE A 160 1.60 11.35 -3.80
C PHE A 160 0.40 10.40 -3.88
N VAL A 161 -0.13 10.20 -5.08
CA VAL A 161 -1.25 9.30 -5.32
C VAL A 161 -0.75 8.14 -6.16
N VAL A 162 -0.90 6.93 -5.64
CA VAL A 162 -0.59 5.69 -6.37
C VAL A 162 -1.88 4.92 -6.56
N GLN A 163 -2.17 4.58 -7.81
CA GLN A 163 -3.31 3.76 -8.18
C GLN A 163 -2.80 2.56 -8.97
N GLY A 164 -3.36 1.37 -8.75
CA GLY A 164 -2.93 0.21 -9.49
C GLY A 164 -3.80 -1.02 -9.29
N LEU A 165 -3.46 -2.07 -10.02
CA LEU A 165 -4.14 -3.35 -9.99
C LEU A 165 -3.13 -4.46 -9.67
N TRP A 166 -3.61 -5.56 -9.12
CA TRP A 166 -2.78 -6.72 -8.81
C TRP A 166 -2.95 -7.78 -9.90
N PHE A 167 -1.85 -8.22 -10.48
CA PHE A 167 -1.86 -9.27 -11.48
C PHE A 167 -0.81 -10.34 -11.19
N ARG A 168 -1.19 -11.60 -11.29
CA ARG A 168 -0.26 -12.73 -11.38
C ARG A 168 -0.91 -13.86 -12.17
N PRO A 169 -0.15 -14.65 -12.93
CA PRO A 169 -0.68 -15.83 -13.59
C PRO A 169 -1.07 -16.90 -12.56
N GLY A 170 -2.13 -17.67 -12.87
CA GLY A 170 -2.60 -18.78 -12.04
C GLY A 170 -3.73 -18.43 -11.06
N LYS A 171 -4.07 -19.39 -10.19
CA LYS A 171 -5.16 -19.23 -9.22
C LYS A 171 -4.74 -18.27 -8.11
N SER A 172 -5.56 -17.27 -7.86
CA SER A 172 -5.31 -16.27 -6.82
C SER A 172 -6.60 -15.62 -6.36
N ASN A 173 -6.60 -15.07 -5.15
CA ASN A 173 -7.73 -14.29 -4.66
C ASN A 173 -7.74 -12.93 -5.35
N LEU A 174 -8.90 -12.51 -5.82
CA LEU A 174 -9.09 -11.19 -6.40
C LEU A 174 -8.83 -10.13 -5.32
N ARG A 175 -7.90 -9.22 -5.60
CA ARG A 175 -7.63 -8.05 -4.76
C ARG A 175 -8.37 -6.84 -5.29
N PRO A 176 -8.90 -5.96 -4.44
CA PRO A 176 -9.52 -4.72 -4.89
C PRO A 176 -8.47 -3.82 -5.58
N PRO A 177 -8.93 -2.88 -6.45
CA PRO A 177 -8.06 -1.85 -6.98
C PRO A 177 -7.33 -1.11 -5.87
N PHE A 178 -6.03 -0.96 -6.04
CA PHE A 178 -5.18 -0.26 -5.11
C PHE A 178 -5.30 1.24 -5.36
N VAL A 179 -5.68 2.02 -4.35
CA VAL A 179 -5.64 3.48 -4.40
C VAL A 179 -5.13 3.98 -3.06
N LYS A 180 -3.97 4.63 -3.06
CA LYS A 180 -3.36 5.19 -1.85
C LYS A 180 -2.89 6.60 -2.10
N ARG A 181 -3.13 7.46 -1.10
CA ARG A 181 -2.65 8.83 -1.03
C ARG A 181 -1.69 8.94 0.12
N PHE A 182 -0.49 9.42 -0.16
CA PHE A 182 0.58 9.56 0.80
C PHE A 182 1.02 11.03 0.85
N ARG A 183 0.93 11.64 2.03
CA ARG A 183 1.48 12.96 2.31
C ARG A 183 2.62 12.81 3.30
N ALA A 184 3.82 13.22 2.91
CA ALA A 184 4.98 13.20 3.80
C ALA A 184 4.75 14.18 4.97
N ARG A 185 5.02 13.73 6.21
CA ARG A 185 4.96 14.56 7.43
C ARG A 185 6.32 14.54 8.10
N ALA A 186 6.90 15.71 8.37
CA ALA A 186 8.29 15.83 8.83
C ALA A 186 8.57 15.00 10.09
N ALA A 187 7.62 15.01 11.04
CA ALA A 187 7.72 14.30 12.31
C ALA A 187 7.77 12.76 12.20
N SER A 188 7.21 12.18 11.13
CA SER A 188 7.21 10.72 10.91
C SER A 188 8.16 10.28 9.80
N PHE A 189 8.46 11.17 8.85
CA PHE A 189 9.15 10.82 7.61
C PHE A 189 10.67 10.71 7.76
N PHE A 190 11.31 11.60 8.54
CA PHE A 190 12.76 11.64 8.69
C PHE A 190 13.28 10.88 9.93
N LYS A 191 12.52 9.91 10.45
CA LYS A 191 12.89 9.23 11.71
C LYS A 191 14.21 8.46 11.60
N GLU A 192 14.32 7.55 10.63
CA GLU A 192 15.55 6.78 10.36
C GLU A 192 15.63 6.43 8.88
N LYS A 193 16.86 6.43 8.33
CA LYS A 193 17.10 5.90 6.97
C LYS A 193 17.09 4.38 7.04
N VAL A 194 16.23 3.76 6.25
CA VAL A 194 16.14 2.30 6.10
C VAL A 194 16.66 1.92 4.73
N THR A 195 17.26 0.74 4.61
CA THR A 195 17.64 0.19 3.31
C THR A 195 16.39 -0.06 2.47
N VAL A 196 16.26 0.66 1.36
CA VAL A 196 15.15 0.50 0.41
C VAL A 196 15.28 -0.86 -0.27
N PRO A 197 14.26 -1.75 -0.17
CA PRO A 197 14.28 -3.05 -0.83
C PRO A 197 14.53 -2.92 -2.33
N ILE A 198 15.21 -3.89 -2.94
CA ILE A 198 15.57 -3.95 -4.38
C ILE A 198 16.63 -2.92 -4.79
N LEU A 199 16.56 -1.69 -4.28
CA LEU A 199 17.57 -0.66 -4.54
C LEU A 199 18.87 -0.87 -3.74
N ASN A 200 18.77 -1.48 -2.53
CA ASN A 200 19.88 -1.65 -1.60
C ASN A 200 20.60 -0.34 -1.24
N GLN A 201 19.86 0.76 -1.21
CA GLN A 201 20.37 2.10 -0.88
C GLN A 201 19.64 2.63 0.36
N PRO A 202 20.30 3.44 1.21
CA PRO A 202 19.66 4.07 2.35
C PRO A 202 18.66 5.14 1.88
N GLY A 203 17.44 5.11 2.41
CA GLY A 203 16.40 6.08 2.10
C GLY A 203 15.27 6.09 3.11
N PHE A 204 14.27 6.92 2.85
CA PHE A 204 13.03 6.92 3.64
C PHE A 204 12.00 6.06 2.93
N LEU A 205 11.46 5.07 3.64
CA LEU A 205 10.55 4.08 3.09
C LEU A 205 9.18 4.21 3.74
N THR A 206 8.12 4.25 2.93
CA THR A 206 6.74 4.16 3.40
C THR A 206 6.04 3.01 2.69
N GLN A 207 5.48 2.08 3.46
CA GLN A 207 4.64 1.02 2.92
C GLN A 207 3.25 1.57 2.58
N LEU A 208 2.83 1.44 1.33
CA LEU A 208 1.54 1.93 0.88
C LEU A 208 0.42 0.90 1.09
N ASP A 209 0.75 -0.39 1.01
CA ASP A 209 -0.21 -1.49 1.15
C ASP A 209 -0.34 -2.04 2.57
N ALA A 210 0.37 -1.44 3.54
CA ALA A 210 0.04 -1.65 4.94
C ALA A 210 -1.38 -1.16 5.19
N ASP A 211 -2.13 -1.89 6.01
CA ASP A 211 -3.39 -1.46 6.61
C ASP A 211 -3.14 -0.34 7.65
N ASN A 212 -2.27 0.62 7.32
CA ASN A 212 -2.06 1.81 8.10
C ASN A 212 -3.35 2.63 8.02
N VAL A 213 -4.09 2.53 9.12
CA VAL A 213 -5.12 3.45 9.58
C VAL A 213 -4.45 4.81 9.84
N GLU A 214 -3.97 5.47 8.79
CA GLU A 214 -3.51 6.85 8.85
C GLU A 214 -4.01 7.60 7.62
N GLY A 215 -4.94 8.51 7.87
CA GLY A 215 -5.35 9.54 6.94
C GLY A 215 -6.70 9.26 6.31
N ASN A 216 -7.74 9.76 6.97
CA ASN A 216 -8.96 10.22 6.33
C ASN A 216 -8.59 10.95 5.02
N VAL A 217 -8.74 10.27 3.89
CA VAL A 217 -9.00 10.94 2.63
C VAL A 217 -10.37 10.49 2.22
N GLN A 218 -11.35 11.35 2.50
CA GLN A 218 -12.67 11.26 1.90
C GLN A 218 -12.49 10.99 0.41
N PRO A 219 -13.10 9.93 -0.16
CA PRO A 219 -13.32 9.92 -1.59
C PRO A 219 -14.19 11.13 -1.91
N VAL A 220 -13.67 12.03 -2.75
CA VAL A 220 -14.42 13.13 -3.34
C VAL A 220 -15.70 12.55 -3.97
N PRO A 221 -16.90 12.95 -3.52
CA PRO A 221 -18.13 12.45 -4.10
C PRO A 221 -18.29 13.10 -5.48
N THR A 222 -18.11 12.32 -6.53
CA THR A 222 -18.68 12.65 -7.84
C THR A 222 -20.17 12.33 -7.78
N SER A 223 -20.94 13.30 -7.29
CA SER A 223 -22.38 13.34 -7.48
C SER A 223 -22.68 13.45 -8.98
N ASN A 224 -23.23 12.40 -9.57
CA ASN A 224 -24.50 12.45 -10.33
C ASN A 224 -24.66 11.21 -11.23
N ARG A 225 -25.31 10.17 -10.69
CA ARG A 225 -26.40 9.52 -11.42
C ARG A 225 -27.30 8.76 -10.46
N ALA A 226 -28.53 9.24 -10.33
CA ALA A 226 -29.62 8.50 -9.74
C ALA A 226 -29.78 7.16 -10.46
N ALA A 227 -29.69 6.05 -9.73
CA ALA A 227 -30.18 4.76 -10.17
C ALA A 227 -31.16 4.26 -9.11
N GLN A 228 -32.42 4.27 -9.52
CA GLN A 228 -33.59 3.88 -8.77
C GLN A 228 -33.49 2.40 -8.35
N THR A 229 -33.86 2.15 -7.11
CA THR A 229 -34.19 0.83 -6.57
C THR A 229 -35.26 0.15 -7.43
N ARG A 230 -34.91 -0.99 -8.04
CA ARG A 230 -35.89 -1.97 -8.53
C ARG A 230 -35.85 -3.21 -7.63
N PRO A 231 -36.97 -3.61 -7.00
CA PRO A 231 -37.03 -4.87 -6.26
C PRO A 231 -37.00 -6.06 -7.24
N GLN A 232 -36.17 -7.06 -6.95
CA GLN A 232 -36.13 -8.33 -7.68
C GLN A 232 -37.30 -9.22 -7.22
N PRO A 233 -38.06 -9.86 -8.12
CA PRO A 233 -39.10 -10.79 -7.76
C PRO A 233 -38.50 -12.13 -7.30
N ILE A 234 -38.82 -12.53 -6.07
CA ILE A 234 -38.47 -13.83 -5.48
C ILE A 234 -39.25 -14.91 -6.25
N ARG A 235 -38.54 -15.86 -6.88
CA ARG A 235 -39.14 -17.04 -7.53
C ARG A 235 -39.19 -18.22 -6.53
N PRO A 236 -40.33 -18.94 -6.37
CA PRO A 236 -40.51 -19.94 -5.30
C PRO A 236 -39.81 -21.29 -5.50
N ASP A 237 -39.17 -21.51 -6.66
CA ASP A 237 -38.69 -22.85 -7.06
C ASP A 237 -37.24 -23.16 -6.64
N GLU A 238 -36.46 -22.16 -6.23
CA GLU A 238 -35.06 -22.37 -5.80
C GLU A 238 -34.94 -22.85 -4.33
N LEU A 239 -35.99 -22.66 -3.52
CA LEU A 239 -36.01 -23.01 -2.09
C LEU A 239 -36.07 -24.53 -1.81
N LYS A 240 -36.38 -25.36 -2.81
CA LYS A 240 -36.51 -26.82 -2.64
C LYS A 240 -35.24 -27.61 -2.95
N ALA A 241 -34.24 -26.99 -3.59
CA ALA A 241 -32.98 -27.65 -3.93
C ALA A 241 -31.88 -27.47 -2.86
N GLU A 242 -32.08 -26.58 -1.87
CA GLU A 242 -31.14 -26.35 -0.76
C GLU A 242 -31.39 -27.23 0.48
N MET A 243 -32.52 -27.94 0.57
CA MET A 243 -32.86 -28.80 1.71
C MET A 243 -32.29 -30.22 1.64
N LEU A 244 -31.51 -30.56 0.61
CA LEU A 244 -31.03 -31.93 0.36
C LEU A 244 -29.50 -32.06 0.24
N LYS A 245 -28.74 -31.28 1.02
CA LYS A 245 -27.28 -31.51 1.20
C LYS A 245 -26.97 -31.88 2.65
N PRO A 246 -26.23 -32.98 2.89
CA PRO A 246 -25.92 -33.45 4.23
C PRO A 246 -24.93 -32.50 4.94
N LYS A 247 -25.15 -32.31 6.24
CA LYS A 247 -24.31 -31.54 7.17
C LYS A 247 -22.87 -32.06 7.16
N SER A 248 -21.93 -31.23 6.71
CA SER A 248 -20.53 -31.29 7.15
C SER A 248 -19.90 -29.90 7.04
N ASP A 249 -19.28 -29.51 8.15
CA ASP A 249 -18.36 -28.40 8.36
C ASP A 249 -18.96 -27.00 8.55
N VAL A 250 -19.18 -26.70 9.83
CA VAL A 250 -19.30 -25.37 10.41
C VAL A 250 -18.09 -24.55 9.95
N SER A 251 -18.32 -23.65 9.00
CA SER A 251 -17.37 -22.58 8.72
C SER A 251 -17.20 -21.76 10.00
N PRO A 252 -15.97 -21.48 10.48
CA PRO A 252 -15.80 -20.61 11.63
C PRO A 252 -16.41 -19.26 11.26
N ILE A 253 -17.34 -18.79 12.09
CA ILE A 253 -17.82 -17.41 12.06
C ILE A 253 -16.56 -16.54 12.10
N SER A 254 -16.23 -15.89 10.98
CA SER A 254 -15.11 -14.96 10.92
C SER A 254 -15.51 -13.73 11.73
N VAL A 255 -15.19 -13.74 13.02
CA VAL A 255 -15.40 -12.59 13.88
C VAL A 255 -14.43 -11.51 13.40
N GLU A 256 -14.99 -10.44 12.85
CA GLU A 256 -14.24 -9.28 12.40
C GLU A 256 -13.52 -8.67 13.61
N ARG A 257 -12.18 -8.73 13.59
CA ARG A 257 -11.35 -8.22 14.68
C ARG A 257 -11.48 -6.69 14.72
N PRO A 258 -12.00 -6.10 15.80
CA PRO A 258 -12.17 -4.65 15.87
C PRO A 258 -10.82 -3.95 15.99
N SER A 259 -10.78 -2.66 15.68
CA SER A 259 -9.60 -1.83 15.91
C SER A 259 -9.25 -1.79 17.39
N SER A 260 -7.95 -1.74 17.72
CA SER A 260 -7.47 -1.63 19.11
C SER A 260 -7.89 -0.34 19.81
N VAL A 261 -8.33 0.66 19.03
CA VAL A 261 -8.88 1.92 19.51
C VAL A 261 -10.24 2.13 18.85
N VAL A 262 -11.27 2.36 19.66
CA VAL A 262 -12.65 2.56 19.21
C VAL A 262 -13.13 3.93 19.69
N ASP A 263 -13.50 4.78 18.73
CA ASP A 263 -14.06 6.09 19.01
C ASP A 263 -15.58 5.97 19.23
N LEU A 264 -16.04 6.40 20.41
CA LEU A 264 -17.45 6.40 20.79
C LEU A 264 -18.09 7.78 20.68
N HIS A 265 -17.42 8.81 20.15
CA HIS A 265 -18.05 10.10 19.90
C HIS A 265 -19.21 9.95 18.90
N ILE A 266 -20.32 10.63 19.17
CA ILE A 266 -21.56 10.45 18.39
C ILE A 266 -21.38 10.88 16.93
N GLU A 267 -20.50 11.87 16.68
CA GLU A 267 -20.12 12.35 15.36
C GLU A 267 -19.38 11.28 14.53
N ALA A 268 -18.65 10.38 15.21
CA ALA A 268 -17.97 9.25 14.57
C ALA A 268 -18.93 8.09 14.30
N LEU A 269 -19.95 7.90 15.15
CA LEU A 269 -20.90 6.78 15.06
C LEU A 269 -22.06 7.03 14.11
N LEU A 270 -22.52 8.29 13.98
CA LEU A 270 -23.57 8.69 13.05
C LEU A 270 -23.16 9.90 12.21
N PRO A 271 -22.64 9.71 10.99
CA PRO A 271 -22.46 10.80 10.04
C PRO A 271 -23.84 11.20 9.45
N GLY A 272 -24.57 12.09 10.12
CA GLY A 272 -25.91 12.54 9.69
C GLY A 272 -26.55 13.62 10.56
N ASP A 273 -27.77 14.04 10.22
CA ASP A 273 -28.46 15.14 10.91
C ASP A 273 -28.93 14.72 12.32
N LEU A 274 -28.24 15.21 13.35
CA LEU A 274 -28.46 14.87 14.77
C LEU A 274 -29.68 15.60 15.38
N ARG A 275 -30.35 16.47 14.63
CA ARG A 275 -31.39 17.41 15.11
C ARG A 275 -32.70 16.75 15.58
N GLN A 276 -32.90 15.45 15.32
CA GLN A 276 -34.13 14.72 15.68
C GLN A 276 -33.95 13.68 16.80
N ARG A 277 -32.77 13.59 17.44
CA ARG A 277 -32.47 12.53 18.43
C ARG A 277 -32.40 13.08 19.85
N THR A 278 -32.92 12.32 20.81
CA THR A 278 -32.82 12.69 22.23
C THR A 278 -31.45 12.30 22.80
N PRO A 279 -30.97 12.97 23.86
CA PRO A 279 -29.70 12.61 24.51
C PRO A 279 -29.62 11.15 24.98
N ALA A 280 -30.76 10.57 25.37
CA ALA A 280 -30.85 9.16 25.79
C ALA A 280 -30.64 8.21 24.60
N ASP A 281 -31.17 8.55 23.42
CA ASP A 281 -30.99 7.74 22.20
C ASP A 281 -29.55 7.76 21.73
N LEU A 282 -28.88 8.92 21.81
CA LEU A 282 -27.47 9.07 21.45
C LEU A 282 -26.59 8.23 22.39
N LEU A 283 -26.84 8.32 23.70
CA LEU A 283 -26.13 7.52 24.71
C LEU A 283 -26.32 6.02 24.44
N LYS A 284 -27.55 5.59 24.10
CA LYS A 284 -27.83 4.19 23.77
C LYS A 284 -26.99 3.70 22.58
N VAL A 285 -26.90 4.46 21.49
CA VAL A 285 -26.07 4.07 20.34
C VAL A 285 -24.59 3.96 20.70
N GLN A 286 -24.07 4.86 21.52
CA GLN A 286 -22.69 4.80 22.01
C GLN A 286 -22.43 3.53 22.82
N LEU A 287 -23.38 3.16 23.69
CA LEU A 287 -23.29 1.96 24.51
C LEU A 287 -23.42 0.66 23.71
N ASP A 288 -24.36 0.60 22.76
CA ASP A 288 -24.54 -0.55 21.87
C ASP A 288 -23.27 -0.78 21.03
N THR A 289 -22.63 0.30 20.58
CA THR A 289 -21.36 0.21 19.83
C THR A 289 -20.22 -0.27 20.72
N PHE A 290 -20.15 0.23 21.95
CA PHE A 290 -19.18 -0.22 22.95
C PHE A 290 -19.30 -1.73 23.24
N GLU A 291 -20.52 -2.22 23.50
CA GLU A 291 -20.77 -3.64 23.78
C GLU A 291 -20.37 -4.51 22.60
N LYS A 292 -20.79 -4.14 21.39
CA LYS A 292 -20.44 -4.88 20.17
C LYS A 292 -18.93 -4.94 19.95
N ALA A 293 -18.22 -3.83 20.15
CA ALA A 293 -16.77 -3.78 19.99
C ALA A 293 -16.03 -4.60 21.07
N LEU A 294 -16.52 -4.57 22.31
CA LEU A 294 -15.96 -5.37 23.40
C LEU A 294 -16.12 -6.87 23.14
N GLU A 295 -17.32 -7.31 22.75
CA GLU A 295 -17.59 -8.72 22.43
C GLU A 295 -16.76 -9.21 21.25
N ASN A 296 -16.66 -8.41 20.19
CA ASN A 296 -15.80 -8.76 19.05
C ASN A 296 -14.32 -8.83 19.43
N ALA A 297 -13.84 -7.97 20.34
CA ALA A 297 -12.47 -8.01 20.83
C ALA A 297 -12.18 -9.27 21.66
N ILE A 298 -13.13 -9.68 22.49
CA ILE A 298 -13.05 -10.93 23.27
C ILE A 298 -13.07 -12.14 22.34
N ALA A 299 -14.03 -12.19 21.42
CA ALA A 299 -14.19 -13.30 20.50
C ALA A 299 -13.03 -13.45 19.51
N SER A 300 -12.32 -12.35 19.20
CA SER A 300 -11.10 -12.37 18.38
C SER A 300 -9.80 -12.56 19.19
N GLY A 301 -9.88 -12.73 20.51
CA GLY A 301 -8.71 -12.98 21.37
C GLY A 301 -7.76 -11.80 21.51
N MET A 302 -8.28 -10.56 21.51
CA MET A 302 -7.48 -9.36 21.73
C MET A 302 -7.04 -9.25 23.19
N SER A 303 -5.79 -8.83 23.42
CA SER A 303 -5.26 -8.58 24.76
C SER A 303 -5.86 -7.34 25.43
N ASP A 304 -6.11 -6.30 24.64
CA ASP A 304 -6.60 -5.02 25.12
C ASP A 304 -7.29 -4.22 24.02
N ILE A 305 -8.19 -3.33 24.44
CA ILE A 305 -8.96 -2.41 23.60
C ILE A 305 -9.13 -1.08 24.32
N THR A 306 -9.01 0.05 23.61
CA THR A 306 -9.14 1.40 24.15
C THR A 306 -10.38 2.08 23.61
N PHE A 307 -11.26 2.57 24.49
CA PHE A 307 -12.47 3.30 24.13
C PHE A 307 -12.30 4.79 24.38
N ILE A 308 -12.54 5.61 23.35
CA ILE A 308 -12.52 7.08 23.46
C ILE A 308 -13.96 7.55 23.66
N HIS A 309 -14.29 8.06 24.85
CA HIS A 309 -15.63 8.52 25.22
C HIS A 309 -15.72 10.03 25.44
N GLY A 310 -14.60 10.76 25.32
CA GLY A 310 -14.53 12.20 25.54
C GLY A 310 -14.56 12.61 27.02
N VAL A 311 -14.33 13.90 27.30
CA VAL A 311 -14.31 14.44 28.67
C VAL A 311 -15.73 14.79 29.15
N GLY A 312 -16.55 15.39 28.28
CA GLY A 312 -18.01 15.54 28.38
C GLY A 312 -18.61 15.78 29.79
N SER A 313 -19.83 15.25 30.00
CA SER A 313 -20.53 15.23 31.28
C SER A 313 -20.15 14.05 32.18
N GLY A 314 -19.26 13.17 31.71
CA GLY A 314 -18.86 11.94 32.40
C GLY A 314 -19.89 10.82 32.41
N ALA A 315 -21.11 11.02 31.89
CA ALA A 315 -22.18 10.02 31.89
C ALA A 315 -21.79 8.73 31.14
N LEU A 316 -21.20 8.87 29.95
CA LEU A 316 -20.73 7.72 29.16
C LEU A 316 -19.61 6.95 29.86
N ARG A 317 -18.66 7.65 30.49
CA ARG A 317 -17.57 7.03 31.26
C ARG A 317 -18.10 6.20 32.43
N GLN A 318 -19.00 6.77 33.23
CA GLN A 318 -19.57 6.08 34.40
C GLN A 318 -20.26 4.79 34.00
N GLU A 319 -21.03 4.86 32.92
CA GLU A 319 -21.80 3.72 32.44
C GLU A 319 -20.88 2.65 31.78
N LEU A 320 -19.82 3.05 31.09
CA LEU A 320 -18.76 2.14 30.62
C LEU A 320 -18.08 1.41 31.80
N HIS A 321 -17.63 2.15 32.81
CA HIS A 321 -16.95 1.58 33.98
C HIS A 321 -17.85 0.61 34.74
N LYS A 322 -19.14 0.91 34.86
CA LYS A 322 -20.14 0.03 35.46
C LYS A 322 -20.26 -1.30 34.70
N ARG A 323 -20.37 -1.26 33.36
CA ARG A 323 -20.45 -2.48 32.54
C ARG A 323 -19.15 -3.29 32.58
N LEU A 324 -18.00 -2.61 32.45
CA LEU A 324 -16.69 -3.25 32.47
C LEU A 324 -16.39 -3.94 33.81
N GLY A 325 -16.78 -3.33 34.93
CA GLY A 325 -16.62 -3.93 36.26
C GLY A 325 -17.45 -5.20 36.49
N GLN A 326 -18.52 -5.40 35.72
CA GLN A 326 -19.39 -6.58 35.80
C GLN A 326 -19.07 -7.64 34.74
N HIS A 327 -18.18 -7.33 33.79
CA HIS A 327 -17.95 -8.17 32.63
C HIS A 327 -17.01 -9.36 32.95
N PRO A 328 -17.43 -10.62 32.76
CA PRO A 328 -16.67 -11.80 33.20
C PRO A 328 -15.31 -11.95 32.51
N ASN A 329 -15.20 -11.48 31.26
CA ASN A 329 -14.01 -11.61 30.41
C ASN A 329 -13.09 -10.39 30.46
N VAL A 330 -13.39 -9.39 31.30
CA VAL A 330 -12.51 -8.24 31.51
C VAL A 330 -11.59 -8.53 32.70
N ARG A 331 -10.28 -8.33 32.52
CA ARG A 331 -9.27 -8.54 33.56
C ARG A 331 -9.15 -7.33 34.47
N PHE A 332 -8.94 -6.16 33.88
CA PHE A 332 -8.97 -4.86 34.54
C PHE A 332 -9.16 -3.75 33.49
N PHE A 333 -9.60 -2.58 33.94
CA PHE A 333 -9.71 -1.39 33.11
C PHE A 333 -9.10 -0.19 33.85
N GLU A 334 -8.53 0.73 33.09
CA GLU A 334 -7.87 1.94 33.60
C GLU A 334 -8.13 3.12 32.67
N ASP A 335 -8.08 4.35 33.18
CA ASP A 335 -8.14 5.52 32.32
C ASP A 335 -6.88 5.54 31.41
N ALA A 336 -7.07 5.68 30.10
CA ALA A 336 -6.00 5.54 29.12
C ALA A 336 -4.99 6.71 29.20
N GLN A 337 -3.75 6.46 28.74
CA GLN A 337 -2.60 7.37 28.90
C GLN A 337 -2.92 8.85 28.60
N LYS A 338 -2.84 9.69 29.63
CA LYS A 338 -3.09 11.14 29.60
C LYS A 338 -2.32 11.89 28.50
N GLN A 339 -1.16 11.37 28.11
CA GLN A 339 -0.25 11.99 27.13
C GLN A 339 -0.73 11.84 25.68
N LYS A 340 -1.58 10.85 25.36
CA LYS A 340 -2.05 10.58 23.98
C LYS A 340 -3.55 10.88 23.76
N PHE A 341 -4.39 10.73 24.79
CA PHE A 341 -5.86 10.81 24.64
C PHE A 341 -6.55 11.74 25.66
N GLY A 342 -5.78 12.48 26.47
CA GLY A 342 -6.34 13.31 27.55
C GLY A 342 -7.03 12.48 28.64
N TYR A 343 -8.05 13.04 29.30
CA TYR A 343 -8.87 12.37 30.34
C TYR A 343 -10.08 11.60 29.77
N GLY A 344 -10.19 11.48 28.44
CA GLY A 344 -11.41 11.07 27.75
C GLY A 344 -11.41 9.64 27.18
N ALA A 345 -10.56 8.75 27.69
CA ALA A 345 -10.47 7.38 27.19
C ALA A 345 -10.26 6.36 28.31
N THR A 346 -10.80 5.15 28.10
CA THR A 346 -10.66 4.00 29.02
C THR A 346 -10.01 2.84 28.29
N LYS A 347 -8.89 2.35 28.80
CA LYS A 347 -8.22 1.13 28.33
C LYS A 347 -8.78 -0.08 29.08
N VAL A 348 -9.16 -1.10 28.34
CA VAL A 348 -9.71 -2.36 28.84
C VAL A 348 -8.74 -3.47 28.50
N THR A 349 -8.35 -4.24 29.51
CA THR A 349 -7.52 -5.43 29.33
C THR A 349 -8.40 -6.66 29.46
N ILE A 350 -8.39 -7.50 28.42
CA ILE A 350 -9.22 -8.70 28.31
C ILE A 350 -8.43 -9.90 28.88
N LYS A 351 -9.15 -10.91 29.39
CA LYS A 351 -8.56 -12.09 30.04
C LYS A 351 -7.86 -13.06 29.09
#